data_AF-A0A0H5RG71-F1
#
_entry.id   AF-A0A0H5RG71-F1
#
_cell.length_a   1.000
_cell.length_b   1.000
_cell.length_c   1.000
_cell.angle_alpha   90.00
_cell.angle_beta   90.00
_cell.angle_gamma   90.00
#
_symmetry.space_group_name_H-M   'P 1'
#
loop_
_entity.id
_entity.type
_entity.pdbx_description
1 polymer ?
#
loop_
_entity_poly.entity_id
_entity_poly.type
_entity_poly.pdbx_seq_one_letter_code
_entity_poly.pdbx_strand_id
1 'polypeptide(L)'
;GELSANSPAEEGLHPASYPWSHKGWLDSFDHASIRRGYQVYREVCAACHSLDRIAWRNLVGVSHTVDEVKAMAEEVEYEDGPNDTGEMFQRPGKLADYMPAPYPNEEAARAGNAG
;
A
#
# COMPACT_ATOMS: atom_id res chain seq x y z
N GLY A 1 -41.95 8.30 -17.35
CA GLY A 1 -40.67 8.70 -17.94
C GLY A 1 -39.68 8.71 -16.81
N GLU A 2 -38.70 7.83 -16.84
CA GLU A 2 -37.64 7.78 -15.83
C GLU A 2 -36.81 9.05 -15.90
N LEU A 3 -36.74 9.77 -14.78
CA LEU A 3 -35.85 10.91 -14.61
C LEU A 3 -34.44 10.35 -14.40
N SER A 4 -33.61 10.42 -15.43
CA SER A 4 -32.18 10.14 -15.31
C SER A 4 -31.49 11.37 -14.72
N ALA A 5 -31.21 11.34 -13.41
CA ALA A 5 -30.32 12.28 -12.75
C ALA A 5 -28.87 11.82 -12.97
N ASN A 6 -28.31 12.12 -14.14
CA ASN A 6 -26.89 11.95 -14.40
C ASN A 6 -26.36 13.28 -14.96
N SER A 7 -25.88 14.13 -14.07
CA SER A 7 -25.14 15.34 -14.40
C SER A 7 -23.66 15.01 -14.65
N PRO A 8 -22.92 15.83 -15.43
CA PRO A 8 -21.48 15.65 -15.60
C PRO A 8 -20.69 15.64 -14.27
N ALA A 9 -21.24 16.23 -13.21
CA ALA A 9 -20.65 16.20 -11.88
C ALA A 9 -20.79 14.83 -11.19
N GLU A 10 -21.87 14.10 -11.47
CA GLU A 10 -22.10 12.75 -10.94
C GLU A 10 -21.34 11.68 -11.74
N GLU A 11 -21.15 11.90 -13.04
CA GLU A 11 -20.42 10.97 -13.91
C GLU A 11 -18.89 11.13 -13.80
N GLY A 12 -18.42 12.35 -13.48
CA GLY A 12 -17.00 12.67 -13.44
C GLY A 12 -16.39 12.83 -14.84
N LEU A 13 -15.24 13.49 -14.92
CA LEU A 13 -14.56 13.70 -16.19
C LEU A 13 -13.78 12.43 -16.60
N HIS A 14 -13.95 11.98 -17.84
CA HIS A 14 -13.15 10.87 -18.37
C HIS A 14 -11.65 11.19 -18.34
N PRO A 15 -10.79 10.24 -17.93
CA PRO A 15 -9.35 10.44 -17.91
C PRO A 15 -8.75 10.46 -19.31
N ALA A 16 -7.67 11.21 -19.50
CA ALA A 16 -6.88 11.18 -20.72
C ALA A 16 -6.10 9.86 -20.84
N SER A 17 -5.83 9.43 -22.09
CA SER A 17 -4.99 8.26 -22.35
C SER A 17 -3.51 8.64 -22.40
N TYR A 18 -2.80 8.51 -21.27
CA TYR A 18 -1.37 8.75 -21.21
C TYR A 18 -0.55 7.60 -21.84
N PRO A 19 0.60 7.89 -22.47
CA PRO A 19 1.45 6.87 -23.09
C PRO A 19 2.39 6.23 -22.06
N TRP A 20 1.84 5.40 -21.16
CA TRP A 20 2.64 4.69 -20.15
C TRP A 20 3.67 3.75 -20.78
N SER A 21 4.83 3.59 -20.12
CA SER A 21 5.92 2.73 -20.60
C SER A 21 5.57 1.24 -20.70
N HIS A 22 4.48 0.81 -20.06
CA HIS A 22 3.98 -0.56 -20.00
C HIS A 22 2.61 -0.73 -20.72
N LYS A 23 2.33 0.13 -21.71
CA LYS A 23 1.05 0.14 -22.43
C LYS A 23 0.97 -0.93 -23.53
N GLY A 24 2.09 -1.30 -24.14
CA GLY A 24 2.16 -2.27 -25.21
C GLY A 24 2.01 -3.71 -24.73
N TRP A 25 1.68 -4.61 -25.65
CA TRP A 25 1.44 -6.04 -25.38
C TRP A 25 2.65 -6.80 -24.84
N LEU A 26 3.86 -6.32 -25.15
CA LEU A 26 5.13 -6.94 -24.77
C LEU A 26 5.96 -6.03 -23.86
N ASP A 27 5.41 -4.88 -23.47
CA ASP A 27 6.13 -3.94 -22.61
C ASP A 27 6.07 -4.45 -21.15
N SER A 28 7.22 -4.42 -20.47
CA SER A 28 7.29 -4.70 -19.03
C SER A 28 7.11 -3.42 -18.22
N PHE A 29 6.98 -3.57 -16.91
CA PHE A 29 7.08 -2.42 -16.01
C PHE A 29 8.49 -1.79 -16.04
N ASP A 30 8.55 -0.48 -15.79
CA ASP A 30 9.80 0.18 -15.41
C ASP A 30 10.02 -0.04 -13.91
N HIS A 31 10.89 -0.99 -13.57
CA HIS A 31 11.19 -1.33 -12.17
C HIS A 31 11.84 -0.19 -11.39
N ALA A 32 12.54 0.74 -12.06
CA ALA A 32 13.06 1.94 -11.41
C ALA A 32 11.91 2.92 -11.07
N SER A 33 10.89 3.01 -11.93
CA SER A 33 9.66 3.74 -11.61
C SER A 33 8.88 3.10 -10.46
N ILE A 34 8.80 1.76 -10.39
CA ILE A 34 8.20 1.06 -9.24
C ILE A 34 8.92 1.44 -7.94
N ARG A 35 10.27 1.43 -7.94
CA ARG A 35 11.06 1.81 -6.75
C ARG A 35 10.76 3.23 -6.29
N ARG A 36 10.76 4.21 -7.21
CA ARG A 36 10.40 5.60 -6.90
C ARG A 36 8.95 5.73 -6.45
N GLY A 37 8.02 5.00 -7.05
CA GLY A 37 6.61 4.98 -6.68
C GLY A 37 6.38 4.44 -5.27
N TYR A 38 7.12 3.40 -4.87
CA TYR A 38 7.08 2.89 -3.49
C TYR A 38 7.55 3.95 -2.49
N GLN A 39 8.60 4.72 -2.82
CA GLN A 39 9.05 5.81 -1.97
C GLN A 39 7.96 6.88 -1.79
N VAL A 40 7.25 7.26 -2.86
CA VAL A 40 6.10 8.17 -2.79
C VAL A 40 4.99 7.60 -1.91
N TYR A 41 4.66 6.32 -2.06
CA TYR A 41 3.68 5.65 -1.19
C TYR A 41 4.10 5.75 0.28
N ARG A 42 5.35 5.39 0.60
CA ARG A 42 5.87 5.37 1.96
C ARG A 42 5.88 6.76 2.60
N GLU A 43 6.29 7.78 1.85
CA GLU A 43 6.52 9.14 2.39
C GLU A 43 5.26 10.01 2.40
N VAL A 44 4.23 9.67 1.62
CA VAL A 44 3.03 10.50 1.46
C VAL A 44 1.75 9.73 1.78
N CYS A 45 1.57 8.56 1.17
CA CYS A 45 0.29 7.86 1.18
C CYS A 45 0.10 6.95 2.40
N ALA A 46 1.17 6.36 2.91
CA ALA A 46 1.14 5.33 3.96
C ALA A 46 0.58 5.86 5.29
N ALA A 47 0.51 7.19 5.48
CA ALA A 47 -0.12 7.81 6.63
C ALA A 47 -1.66 7.67 6.65
N CYS A 48 -2.29 7.45 5.48
CA CYS A 48 -3.76 7.37 5.35
C CYS A 48 -4.25 6.13 4.59
N HIS A 49 -3.45 5.58 3.67
CA HIS A 49 -3.83 4.45 2.81
C HIS A 49 -3.09 3.16 3.19
N SER A 50 -3.86 2.14 3.55
CA SER A 50 -3.33 0.79 3.75
C SER A 50 -2.93 0.12 2.43
N LEU A 51 -2.08 -0.90 2.53
CA LEU A 51 -1.68 -1.74 1.40
C LEU A 51 -1.69 -3.22 1.81
N ASP A 52 -2.82 -3.65 2.39
CA ASP A 52 -2.96 -4.90 3.17
C ASP A 52 -2.67 -6.19 2.40
N ARG A 53 -2.60 -6.13 1.07
CA ARG A 53 -2.37 -7.30 0.20
C ARG A 53 -0.94 -7.42 -0.30
N ILE A 54 -0.07 -6.46 0.04
CA ILE A 54 1.34 -6.46 -0.34
C ILE A 54 2.17 -6.74 0.91
N ALA A 55 2.94 -7.83 0.86
CA ALA A 55 3.93 -8.17 1.86
C ALA A 55 5.31 -7.63 1.48
N TRP A 56 6.18 -7.46 2.47
CA TRP A 56 7.55 -7.01 2.26
C TRP A 56 8.28 -7.82 1.19
N ARG A 57 8.15 -9.16 1.24
CA ARG A 57 8.71 -10.08 0.23
C ARG A 57 8.30 -9.79 -1.21
N ASN A 58 7.19 -9.09 -1.46
CA ASN A 58 6.76 -8.75 -2.82
C ASN A 58 7.66 -7.69 -3.47
N LEU A 59 8.44 -6.93 -2.71
CA LEU A 59 9.38 -5.95 -3.24
C LEU A 59 10.73 -6.56 -3.65
N VAL A 60 11.08 -7.72 -3.09
CA VAL A 60 12.38 -8.39 -3.28
C VAL A 60 12.53 -8.86 -4.73
N GLY A 61 13.58 -8.40 -5.41
CA GLY A 61 13.83 -8.71 -6.82
C GLY A 61 12.89 -8.01 -7.80
N VAL A 62 11.92 -7.23 -7.30
CA VAL A 62 11.06 -6.36 -8.10
C VAL A 62 11.63 -4.95 -8.07
N SER A 63 11.62 -4.28 -6.92
CA SER A 63 12.09 -2.88 -6.81
C SER A 63 13.27 -2.70 -5.86
N HIS A 64 13.52 -3.69 -5.00
CA HIS A 64 14.53 -3.63 -3.96
C HIS A 64 15.26 -4.97 -3.83
N THR A 65 16.45 -4.94 -3.24
CA THR A 65 17.20 -6.14 -2.84
C THR A 65 16.62 -6.74 -1.56
N VAL A 66 17.00 -7.98 -1.25
CA VAL A 66 16.55 -8.64 0.00
C VAL A 66 16.97 -7.88 1.25
N ASP A 67 18.19 -7.35 1.27
CA ASP A 67 18.75 -6.65 2.43
C ASP A 67 18.08 -5.29 2.64
N GLU A 68 17.79 -4.56 1.55
CA GLU A 68 17.03 -3.31 1.60
C GLU A 68 15.62 -3.52 2.17
N VAL A 69 14.90 -4.54 1.68
CA VAL A 69 13.53 -4.83 2.15
C VAL A 69 13.54 -5.31 3.59
N LYS A 70 14.54 -6.12 3.97
CA LYS A 70 14.68 -6.57 5.35
C LYS A 70 14.88 -5.38 6.29
N ALA A 71 15.78 -4.45 5.95
CA ALA A 71 16.00 -3.25 6.73
C ALA A 71 14.72 -2.42 6.87
N MET A 72 13.97 -2.21 5.78
CA MET A 72 12.69 -1.48 5.83
C MET A 72 11.61 -2.20 6.66
N ALA A 73 11.55 -3.53 6.62
CA ALA A 73 10.60 -4.29 7.42
C ALA A 73 10.91 -4.18 8.92
N GLU A 74 12.20 -4.17 9.28
CA GLU A 74 12.68 -4.07 10.66
C GLU A 74 12.43 -2.67 11.28
N GLU A 75 12.16 -1.64 10.47
CA GLU A 75 11.76 -0.29 10.93
C GLU A 75 10.34 -0.24 11.53
N VAL A 76 9.53 -1.29 11.32
CA VAL A 76 8.11 -1.34 11.72
C VAL A 76 7.90 -2.44 12.76
N GLU A 77 7.08 -2.15 13.78
CA GLU A 77 6.68 -3.12 14.79
C GLU A 77 5.37 -3.83 14.42
N TYR A 78 5.31 -5.13 14.72
CA TYR A 78 4.15 -5.99 14.52
C TYR A 78 3.83 -6.78 15.77
N GLU A 79 2.54 -6.92 16.04
CA GLU A 79 2.05 -7.78 17.13
C GLU A 79 2.21 -9.25 16.73
N ASP A 80 2.72 -10.06 17.64
CA ASP A 80 2.89 -11.50 17.51
C ASP A 80 2.61 -12.19 18.87
N GLY A 81 2.52 -13.52 18.85
CA GLY A 81 2.28 -14.33 20.03
C GLY A 81 1.01 -15.18 19.95
N PRO A 82 0.53 -15.71 21.10
CA PRO A 82 1.03 -15.45 22.45
C PRO A 82 2.39 -16.11 22.75
N ASN A 83 3.11 -15.57 23.74
CA ASN A 83 4.33 -16.17 24.31
C ASN A 83 4.00 -17.33 25.30
N ASP A 84 5.01 -17.82 26.03
CA ASP A 84 4.88 -18.91 27.00
C ASP A 84 4.07 -18.54 28.26
N THR A 85 3.89 -17.26 28.55
CA THR A 85 3.01 -16.74 29.62
C THR A 85 1.59 -16.42 29.14
N GLY A 86 1.31 -16.57 27.84
CA GLY A 86 0.00 -16.27 27.25
C GLY A 86 -0.19 -14.81 26.82
N GLU A 87 0.88 -14.01 26.79
CA GLU A 87 0.85 -12.58 26.47
C GLU A 87 1.25 -12.32 25.00
N MET A 88 0.56 -11.38 24.35
CA MET A 88 0.96 -10.86 23.03
C MET A 88 2.14 -9.89 23.19
N PHE A 89 3.02 -9.84 22.19
CA PHE A 89 4.21 -8.98 22.22
C PHE A 89 4.45 -8.29 20.88
N GLN A 90 5.25 -7.23 20.89
CA GLN A 90 5.70 -6.55 19.67
C GLN A 90 7.04 -7.08 19.20
N ARG A 91 7.22 -7.20 17.88
CA ARG A 91 8.49 -7.54 17.27
C ARG A 91 8.78 -6.69 16.03
N PRO A 92 10.06 -6.54 15.65
CA PRO A 92 10.41 -6.01 14.34
C PRO A 92 9.77 -6.85 13.21
N GLY A 93 9.43 -6.18 12.12
CA GLY A 93 8.90 -6.81 10.92
C GLY A 93 9.90 -7.76 10.25
N LYS A 94 9.35 -8.74 9.54
CA LYS A 94 10.08 -9.69 8.70
C LYS A 94 9.50 -9.68 7.29
N LEU A 95 10.24 -10.25 6.33
CA LEU A 95 9.84 -10.28 4.92
C LEU A 95 8.44 -10.90 4.66
N ALA A 96 7.97 -11.77 5.55
CA ALA A 96 6.67 -12.42 5.42
C ALA A 96 5.49 -11.53 5.83
N ASP A 97 5.72 -10.45 6.59
CA ASP A 97 4.66 -9.57 7.08
C ASP A 97 4.11 -8.68 5.96
N TYR A 98 2.85 -8.29 6.12
CA TYR A 98 2.15 -7.34 5.26
C TYR A 98 2.49 -5.89 5.63
N MET A 99 2.39 -4.97 4.67
CA MET A 99 2.59 -3.54 4.94
C MET A 99 1.66 -3.07 6.07
N PRO A 100 2.17 -2.24 7.02
CA PRO A 100 1.39 -1.83 8.18
C PRO A 100 0.19 -0.97 7.74
N ALA A 101 -0.97 -1.20 8.36
CA ALA A 101 -2.12 -0.35 8.16
C ALA A 101 -1.96 0.95 8.99
N PRO A 102 -2.32 2.13 8.44
CA PRO A 102 -2.27 3.40 9.18
C PRO A 102 -3.29 3.49 10.31
N TYR A 103 -4.35 2.69 10.24
CA TYR A 103 -5.43 2.69 11.23
C TYR A 103 -5.74 1.25 11.67
N PRO A 104 -6.12 1.05 12.94
CA PRO A 104 -6.45 -0.28 13.47
C PRO A 104 -7.82 -0.81 12.98
N ASN A 105 -8.72 0.07 12.54
CA ASN A 105 -10.05 -0.26 12.04
C ASN A 105 -10.63 0.89 11.20
N GLU A 106 -11.78 0.65 10.58
CA GLU A 106 -12.48 1.61 9.73
C GLU A 106 -12.92 2.85 10.52
N GLU A 107 -13.42 2.67 11.74
CA GLU A 107 -13.93 3.75 12.58
C GLU A 107 -12.83 4.76 12.94
N ALA A 108 -11.61 4.27 13.22
CA ALA A 108 -10.44 5.11 13.45
C ALA A 108 -10.04 5.87 12.17
N ALA A 109 -10.12 5.23 11.00
CA ALA A 109 -9.84 5.88 9.73
C ALA A 109 -10.84 7.02 9.45
N ARG A 110 -12.15 6.77 9.66
CA ARG A 110 -13.21 7.78 9.53
C ARG A 110 -12.98 8.96 10.46
N ALA A 111 -12.72 8.68 11.73
CA ALA A 111 -12.43 9.71 12.73
C ALA A 111 -11.20 10.55 12.35
N GLY A 112 -10.16 9.93 11.78
CA GLY A 112 -8.95 10.62 11.31
C GLY A 112 -9.11 11.43 10.03
N ASN A 113 -10.19 11.22 9.26
CA ASN A 113 -10.39 11.82 7.93
C ASN A 113 -11.73 12.58 7.78
N ALA A 114 -12.29 13.04 8.89
CA ALA A 114 -13.54 13.82 8.94
C ALA A 114 -14.80 13.11 8.42
N GLY A 115 -14.88 11.78 8.56
CA GLY A 115 -16.11 10.98 8.38
C GLY A 115 -16.02 9.86 7.34
#